data_AF-A0A968WZE6-F1
#
_entry.id   AF-A0A968WZE6-F1
#
_cell.length_a   1.000
_cell.length_b   1.000
_cell.length_c   1.000
_cell.angle_alpha   90.00
_cell.angle_beta   90.00
_cell.angle_gamma   90.00
#
_symmetry.space_group_name_H-M   'P 1'
#
loop_
_entity.id
_entity.type
_entity.pdbx_description
1 polymer ?
#
loop_
_entity_poly.entity_id
_entity_poly.type
_entity_poly.pdbx_seq_one_letter_code
_entity_poly.pdbx_strand_id
1 'polypeptide(L)'
;MHRILAEAASTIAKSVFREHKVLDHELATAFEENPKWGKRDRSFIAETVFEVARWRRALSFLADSEETTALCAAQWVRMGFDLPEWWSYNGKSPEEMKEREAELVNQSRAIRESIPDWIDALGVAELGAAWDAELSALNQRASVFLRVNTLRTTRPEAIEWLVSFQIAATRLQGCRMR
;
A
#
# COMPACT_ATOMS: atom_id res chain seq x y z
N MET A 1 -17.45 -7.49 -5.12
CA MET A 1 -16.48 -6.68 -5.91
C MET A 1 -17.08 -6.37 -7.28
N HIS A 2 -17.05 -5.11 -7.72
CA HIS A 2 -17.62 -4.71 -9.02
C HIS A 2 -16.57 -4.81 -10.13
N ARG A 3 -16.96 -5.36 -11.29
CA ARG A 3 -16.04 -5.66 -12.40
C ARG A 3 -15.22 -4.46 -12.87
N ILE A 4 -15.88 -3.34 -13.11
CA ILE A 4 -15.23 -2.10 -13.55
C ILE A 4 -14.14 -1.64 -12.56
N LEU A 5 -14.36 -1.80 -11.25
CA LEU A 5 -13.40 -1.35 -10.24
C LEU A 5 -12.19 -2.27 -10.15
N ALA A 6 -12.41 -3.58 -10.29
CA ALA A 6 -11.35 -4.59 -10.33
C ALA A 6 -10.45 -4.40 -11.56
N GLU A 7 -11.06 -4.24 -12.74
CA GLU A 7 -10.36 -3.96 -14.00
C GLU A 7 -9.60 -2.64 -13.94
N ALA A 8 -10.19 -1.59 -13.37
CA ALA A 8 -9.52 -0.30 -13.17
C ALA A 8 -8.29 -0.44 -12.26
N ALA A 9 -8.41 -1.09 -11.11
CA ALA A 9 -7.28 -1.31 -10.20
C ALA A 9 -6.13 -2.07 -10.87
N SER A 10 -6.44 -3.17 -11.57
CA SER A 10 -5.42 -3.92 -12.32
C SER A 10 -4.80 -3.12 -13.46
N THR A 11 -5.57 -2.26 -14.12
CA THR A 11 -5.06 -1.43 -15.23
C THR A 11 -4.08 -0.37 -14.72
N ILE A 12 -4.44 0.31 -13.62
CA ILE A 12 -3.58 1.33 -12.99
C ILE A 12 -2.30 0.68 -12.46
N ALA A 13 -2.40 -0.44 -11.74
CA ALA A 13 -1.22 -1.15 -11.26
C ALA A 13 -0.31 -1.62 -12.42
N LYS A 14 -0.89 -2.00 -13.57
CA LYS A 14 -0.13 -2.37 -14.77
C LYS A 14 0.61 -1.18 -15.36
N SER A 15 -0.02 0.00 -15.44
CA SER A 15 0.63 1.21 -15.97
C SER A 15 1.80 1.64 -15.08
N VAL A 16 1.65 1.55 -13.76
CA VAL A 16 2.75 1.83 -12.81
C VAL A 16 3.93 0.87 -13.03
N PHE A 17 3.68 -0.44 -13.17
CA PHE A 17 4.76 -1.43 -13.23
C PHE A 17 5.40 -1.60 -14.60
N ARG A 18 4.64 -1.42 -15.69
CA ARG A 18 5.11 -1.65 -17.07
C ARG A 18 5.45 -0.36 -17.81
N GLU A 19 4.73 0.72 -17.52
CA GLU A 19 4.92 2.02 -18.19
C GLU A 19 5.67 3.02 -17.29
N HIS A 20 6.06 2.61 -16.07
CA HIS A 20 6.79 3.42 -15.09
C HIS A 20 6.11 4.74 -14.75
N LYS A 21 4.78 4.76 -14.80
CA LYS A 21 3.98 5.93 -14.43
C LYS A 21 3.91 6.10 -12.91
N VAL A 22 3.73 7.34 -12.49
CA VAL A 22 3.60 7.70 -11.07
C VAL A 22 2.19 7.36 -10.59
N LEU A 23 2.11 6.48 -9.60
CA LEU A 23 0.86 5.91 -9.08
C LEU A 23 -0.17 6.99 -8.68
N ASP A 24 0.24 8.00 -7.91
CA ASP A 24 -0.65 9.07 -7.44
C ASP A 24 -1.29 9.85 -8.59
N HIS A 25 -0.52 10.10 -9.66
CA HIS A 25 -1.01 10.77 -10.86
C HIS A 25 -1.99 9.90 -11.64
N GLU A 26 -1.73 8.60 -11.78
CA GLU A 26 -2.64 7.67 -12.46
C GLU A 26 -3.97 7.50 -11.71
N LEU A 27 -3.94 7.44 -10.37
CA LEU A 27 -5.16 7.43 -9.57
C LEU A 27 -5.97 8.72 -9.74
N ALA A 28 -5.30 9.87 -9.72
CA ALA A 28 -5.96 11.16 -9.92
C ALA A 28 -6.65 11.23 -11.29
N THR A 29 -5.92 10.91 -12.36
CA THR A 29 -6.45 10.86 -13.74
C THR A 29 -7.65 9.91 -13.83
N ALA A 30 -7.53 8.68 -13.32
CA ALA A 30 -8.63 7.72 -13.35
C ALA A 30 -9.89 8.20 -12.60
N PHE A 31 -9.72 8.94 -11.50
CA PHE A 31 -10.82 9.47 -10.71
C PHE A 31 -11.46 10.73 -11.31
N GLU A 32 -10.71 11.49 -12.10
CA GLU A 32 -11.22 12.62 -12.89
C GLU A 32 -12.03 12.13 -14.09
N GLU A 33 -11.54 11.10 -14.78
CA GLU A 33 -12.25 10.47 -15.91
C GLU A 33 -13.53 9.73 -15.48
N ASN A 34 -13.60 9.31 -14.21
CA ASN A 34 -14.73 8.55 -13.65
C ASN A 34 -15.41 9.31 -12.50
N PRO A 35 -16.12 10.42 -12.76
CA PRO A 35 -16.73 11.25 -11.71
C PRO A 35 -17.86 10.53 -10.96
N LYS A 36 -18.43 9.47 -11.54
CA LYS A 36 -19.49 8.66 -10.91
C LYS A 36 -18.99 7.72 -9.82
N TRP A 37 -17.68 7.45 -9.72
CA TRP A 37 -17.14 6.59 -8.67
C TRP A 37 -17.23 7.29 -7.32
N GLY A 38 -17.98 6.68 -6.41
CA GLY A 38 -18.21 7.21 -5.07
C GLY A 38 -17.00 7.05 -4.16
N LYS A 39 -17.11 7.54 -2.92
CA LYS A 39 -16.06 7.44 -1.90
C LYS A 39 -15.57 6.00 -1.69
N ARG A 40 -16.50 5.03 -1.63
CA ARG A 40 -16.17 3.61 -1.42
C ARG A 40 -15.40 3.03 -2.61
N ASP A 41 -15.84 3.33 -3.83
CA ASP A 41 -15.23 2.84 -5.07
C ASP A 41 -13.79 3.36 -5.21
N ARG A 42 -13.60 4.67 -4.99
CA ARG A 42 -12.28 5.31 -4.99
C ARG A 42 -11.37 4.74 -3.92
N SER A 43 -11.91 4.50 -2.72
CA SER A 43 -11.14 3.89 -1.62
C SER A 43 -10.69 2.48 -1.98
N PHE A 44 -11.59 1.66 -2.53
CA PHE A 44 -11.26 0.29 -2.97
C PHE A 44 -10.16 0.26 -4.02
N ILE A 45 -10.25 1.11 -5.06
CA ILE A 45 -9.24 1.19 -6.12
C ILE A 45 -7.90 1.66 -5.54
N ALA A 46 -7.90 2.78 -4.81
CA ALA A 46 -6.66 3.33 -4.25
C ALA A 46 -5.98 2.33 -3.31
N GLU A 47 -6.72 1.75 -2.37
CA GLU A 47 -6.21 0.75 -1.43
C GLU A 47 -5.62 -0.45 -2.16
N THR A 48 -6.34 -1.02 -3.14
CA THR A 48 -5.82 -2.13 -3.95
C THR A 48 -4.50 -1.77 -4.63
N VAL A 49 -4.43 -0.64 -5.33
CA VAL A 49 -3.26 -0.27 -6.13
C VAL A 49 -2.06 0.07 -5.24
N PHE A 50 -2.27 0.80 -4.14
CA PHE A 50 -1.20 1.11 -3.18
C PHE A 50 -0.65 -0.15 -2.50
N GLU A 51 -1.51 -1.06 -2.06
CA GLU A 51 -1.05 -2.31 -1.44
C GLU A 51 -0.37 -3.23 -2.46
N VAL A 52 -0.86 -3.31 -3.70
CA VAL A 52 -0.19 -4.07 -4.77
C VAL A 52 1.20 -3.49 -5.07
N ALA A 53 1.35 -2.17 -5.10
CA ALA A 53 2.63 -1.52 -5.27
C ALA A 53 3.59 -1.76 -4.09
N ARG A 54 3.08 -1.64 -2.86
CA ARG A 54 3.85 -1.84 -1.62
C ARG A 54 4.32 -3.28 -1.48
N TRP A 55 3.41 -4.25 -1.67
CA TRP A 55 3.63 -5.67 -1.40
C TRP A 55 3.91 -6.50 -2.65
N ARG A 56 4.35 -5.88 -3.76
CA ARG A 56 4.54 -6.54 -5.05
C ARG A 56 5.27 -7.89 -4.98
N ARG A 57 6.42 -7.97 -4.29
CA ARG A 57 7.21 -9.22 -4.23
C ARG A 57 6.57 -10.25 -3.32
N ALA A 58 6.00 -9.83 -2.20
CA ALA A 58 5.26 -10.73 -1.31
C ALA A 58 4.03 -11.32 -2.03
N LEU A 59 3.23 -10.48 -2.68
CA LEU A 59 2.07 -10.90 -3.46
C LEU A 59 2.45 -11.77 -4.66
N SER A 60 3.59 -11.48 -5.30
CA SER A 60 4.12 -12.31 -6.38
C SER A 60 4.48 -13.71 -5.86
N PHE A 61 5.10 -13.79 -4.68
CA PHE A 61 5.32 -15.05 -4.01
C PHE A 61 4.02 -15.77 -3.70
N LEU A 62 2.97 -15.10 -3.18
CA LEU A 62 1.68 -15.76 -2.92
C LEU A 62 1.04 -16.32 -4.19
N ALA A 63 0.97 -15.48 -5.22
CA ALA A 63 0.30 -15.81 -6.48
C ALA A 63 1.12 -16.76 -7.37
N ASP A 64 2.41 -16.92 -7.08
CA ASP A 64 3.38 -17.59 -7.96
C ASP A 64 3.36 -17.01 -9.38
N SER A 65 3.28 -15.67 -9.45
CA SER A 65 3.06 -14.92 -10.69
C SER A 65 3.49 -13.46 -10.53
N GLU A 66 3.91 -12.83 -11.62
CA GLU A 66 4.19 -11.39 -11.68
C GLU A 66 3.11 -10.60 -12.42
N GLU A 67 2.06 -11.27 -12.89
CA GLU A 67 0.97 -10.62 -13.60
C GLU A 67 0.16 -9.74 -12.65
N THR A 68 -0.13 -8.51 -13.05
CA THR A 68 -0.89 -7.56 -12.23
C THR A 68 -2.26 -8.10 -11.82
N THR A 69 -2.91 -8.89 -12.68
CA THR A 69 -4.19 -9.56 -12.38
C THR A 69 -4.07 -10.55 -11.23
N ALA A 70 -2.97 -11.31 -11.18
CA ALA A 70 -2.65 -12.25 -10.12
C ALA A 70 -2.23 -11.53 -8.82
N LEU A 71 -1.48 -10.43 -8.92
CA LEU A 71 -1.13 -9.60 -7.76
C LEU A 71 -2.38 -8.95 -7.13
N CYS A 72 -3.31 -8.44 -7.95
CA CYS A 72 -4.59 -7.93 -7.47
C CYS A 72 -5.42 -9.05 -6.82
N ALA A 73 -5.46 -10.26 -7.41
CA ALA A 73 -6.14 -11.41 -6.82
C ALA A 73 -5.57 -11.75 -5.44
N ALA A 74 -4.24 -11.88 -5.32
CA ALA A 74 -3.58 -12.14 -4.04
C ALA A 74 -3.87 -11.04 -3.01
N GLN A 75 -3.86 -9.77 -3.42
CA GLN A 75 -4.19 -8.67 -2.52
C GLN A 75 -5.64 -8.72 -2.05
N TRP A 76 -6.59 -9.03 -2.93
CA TRP A 76 -8.00 -9.13 -2.52
C TRP A 76 -8.26 -10.32 -1.59
N VAL A 77 -7.59 -11.45 -1.83
CA VAL A 77 -7.61 -12.60 -0.91
C VAL A 77 -7.07 -12.19 0.47
N ARG A 78 -5.95 -11.45 0.51
CA ARG A 78 -5.36 -10.92 1.74
C ARG A 78 -6.29 -9.93 2.47
N MET A 79 -7.07 -9.14 1.73
CA MET A 79 -8.11 -8.26 2.29
C MET A 79 -9.37 -9.02 2.74
N GLY A 80 -9.42 -10.34 2.55
CA GLY A 80 -10.56 -11.19 2.92
C GLY A 80 -11.72 -11.17 1.93
N PHE A 81 -11.50 -10.74 0.69
CA PHE A 81 -12.51 -10.83 -0.37
C PHE A 81 -12.49 -12.19 -1.04
N ASP A 82 -13.68 -12.67 -1.41
CA ASP A 82 -13.82 -13.79 -2.34
C ASP A 82 -13.56 -13.31 -3.77
N LEU A 83 -12.80 -14.11 -4.53
CA LEU A 83 -12.53 -13.81 -5.92
C LEU A 83 -13.77 -14.09 -6.78
N PRO A 84 -14.21 -13.13 -7.60
CA PRO A 84 -15.33 -13.34 -8.51
C PRO A 84 -14.97 -14.37 -9.58
N GLU A 85 -15.93 -15.21 -9.98
CA GLU A 85 -15.74 -16.24 -11.02
C GLU A 85 -15.27 -15.68 -12.37
N TRP A 86 -15.62 -14.42 -12.68
CA TRP A 86 -15.20 -13.75 -13.92
C TRP A 86 -13.77 -13.18 -13.86
N TRP A 87 -13.12 -13.16 -12.70
CA TRP A 87 -11.74 -12.70 -12.58
C TRP A 87 -10.77 -13.81 -12.97
N SER A 88 -10.08 -13.62 -14.09
CA SER A 88 -9.11 -14.57 -14.61
C SER A 88 -7.68 -14.07 -14.41
N TYR A 89 -6.81 -14.95 -13.94
CA TYR A 89 -5.39 -14.68 -13.72
C TYR A 89 -4.60 -15.99 -13.79
N ASN A 90 -3.31 -15.90 -14.13
CA ASN A 90 -2.40 -17.04 -14.07
C ASN A 90 -1.67 -17.06 -12.73
N GLY A 91 -1.80 -18.15 -11.98
CA GLY A 91 -1.17 -18.30 -10.68
C GLY A 91 -1.86 -19.33 -9.78
N LYS A 92 -1.56 -19.24 -8.49
CA LYS A 92 -2.09 -20.10 -7.42
C LYS A 92 -3.55 -19.83 -7.10
N SER A 93 -4.27 -20.85 -6.63
CA SER A 93 -5.66 -20.66 -6.17
C SER A 93 -5.75 -19.78 -4.93
N PRO A 94 -6.93 -19.22 -4.60
CA PRO A 94 -7.13 -18.46 -3.36
C PRO A 94 -6.75 -19.24 -2.10
N GLU A 95 -6.99 -20.54 -2.07
CA GLU A 95 -6.62 -21.43 -0.96
C GLU A 95 -5.10 -21.59 -0.85
N GLU A 96 -4.42 -21.88 -1.97
CA GLU A 96 -2.96 -21.98 -2.01
C GLU A 96 -2.30 -20.64 -1.63
N MET A 97 -2.87 -19.51 -2.04
CA MET A 97 -2.37 -18.18 -1.64
C MET A 97 -2.43 -17.97 -0.12
N LYS A 98 -3.51 -18.41 0.54
CA LYS A 98 -3.65 -18.32 2.01
C LYS A 98 -2.64 -19.21 2.73
N GLU A 99 -2.37 -20.41 2.21
CA GLU A 99 -1.33 -21.30 2.74
C GLU A 99 0.06 -20.66 2.60
N ARG A 100 0.36 -20.10 1.42
CA ARG A 100 1.63 -19.39 1.17
C ARG A 100 1.79 -18.14 2.01
N GLU A 101 0.71 -17.45 2.37
CA GLU A 101 0.75 -16.30 3.29
C GLU A 101 1.31 -16.72 4.67
N ALA A 102 0.93 -17.91 5.16
CA ALA A 102 1.47 -18.45 6.41
C ALA A 102 2.98 -18.79 6.29
N GLU A 103 3.43 -19.16 5.09
CA GLU A 103 4.84 -19.45 4.79
C GLU A 103 5.69 -18.21 4.48
N LEU A 104 5.09 -17.02 4.39
CA LEU A 104 5.79 -15.78 4.04
C LEU A 104 6.88 -15.42 5.08
N VAL A 105 6.67 -15.80 6.35
CA VAL A 105 7.65 -15.61 7.43
C VAL A 105 8.95 -16.39 7.22
N ASN A 106 8.88 -17.50 6.46
CA ASN A 106 10.02 -18.37 6.15
C ASN A 106 10.79 -17.90 4.90
N GLN A 107 10.28 -16.90 4.17
CA GLN A 107 10.95 -16.33 3.02
C GLN A 107 12.05 -15.35 3.42
N SER A 108 12.89 -14.98 2.45
CA SER A 108 13.89 -13.93 2.67
C SER A 108 13.21 -12.62 3.10
N ARG A 109 13.91 -11.82 3.91
CA ARG A 109 13.42 -10.51 4.36
C ARG A 109 13.00 -9.63 3.18
N ALA A 110 13.73 -9.67 2.07
CA ALA A 110 13.40 -8.93 0.85
C ALA A 110 12.04 -9.35 0.23
N ILE A 111 11.68 -10.64 0.27
CA ILE A 111 10.37 -11.11 -0.18
C ILE A 111 9.30 -10.77 0.86
N ARG A 112 9.55 -11.10 2.13
CA ARG A 112 8.62 -10.89 3.25
C ARG A 112 8.19 -9.43 3.38
N GLU A 113 9.16 -8.51 3.34
CA GLU A 113 8.95 -7.05 3.45
C GLU A 113 8.78 -6.38 2.08
N SER A 114 8.73 -7.17 1.00
CA SER A 114 8.49 -6.73 -0.37
C SER A 114 9.39 -5.59 -0.88
N ILE A 115 10.69 -5.72 -0.67
CA ILE A 115 11.71 -4.79 -1.19
C ILE A 115 12.68 -5.48 -2.17
N PRO A 116 13.32 -4.73 -3.08
CA PRO A 116 14.41 -5.26 -3.88
C PRO A 116 15.59 -5.75 -3.02
N ASP A 117 16.27 -6.81 -3.48
CA ASP A 117 17.40 -7.41 -2.75
C ASP A 117 18.56 -6.41 -2.54
N TRP A 118 18.75 -5.45 -3.45
CA TRP A 118 19.79 -4.42 -3.30
C TRP A 118 19.46 -3.40 -2.20
N ILE A 119 18.18 -3.08 -1.97
CA ILE A 119 17.76 -2.23 -0.84
C ILE A 119 17.99 -2.98 0.45
N ASP A 120 17.71 -4.29 0.45
CA ASP A 120 17.91 -5.12 1.61
C ASP A 120 19.38 -5.19 2.03
N ALA A 121 20.27 -5.42 1.07
CA ALA A 121 21.71 -5.42 1.30
C ALA A 121 22.22 -4.07 1.81
N LEU A 122 21.71 -2.97 1.24
CA LEU A 122 22.07 -1.61 1.67
C LEU A 122 21.63 -1.35 3.11
N GLY A 123 20.39 -1.69 3.46
CA GLY A 123 19.88 -1.49 4.82
C GLY A 123 20.65 -2.31 5.87
N VAL A 124 21.06 -3.53 5.54
CA VAL A 124 21.96 -4.31 6.42
C VAL A 124 23.31 -3.62 6.61
N ALA A 125 23.90 -3.11 5.53
CA ALA A 125 25.20 -2.45 5.59
C ALA A 125 25.18 -1.19 6.47
N GLU A 126 24.10 -0.40 6.39
CA GLU A 126 23.98 0.88 7.10
C GLU A 126 23.42 0.75 8.52
N LEU A 127 22.44 -0.15 8.74
CA LEU A 127 21.67 -0.23 9.98
C LEU A 127 21.88 -1.54 10.76
N GLY A 128 22.51 -2.55 10.16
CA GLY A 128 22.79 -3.83 10.80
C GLY A 128 21.55 -4.47 11.42
N ALA A 129 21.60 -4.72 12.74
CA ALA A 129 20.52 -5.36 13.48
C ALA A 129 19.23 -4.51 13.57
N ALA A 130 19.31 -3.19 13.39
CA ALA A 130 18.12 -2.32 13.41
C ALA A 130 17.29 -2.42 12.13
N TRP A 131 17.86 -2.95 11.04
CA TRP A 131 17.22 -2.91 9.72
C TRP A 131 15.87 -3.64 9.67
N ASP A 132 15.74 -4.77 10.36
CA ASP A 132 14.52 -5.56 10.36
C ASP A 132 13.33 -4.77 10.97
N ALA A 133 13.56 -4.11 12.11
CA ALA A 133 12.55 -3.27 12.75
C ALA A 133 12.17 -2.07 11.88
N GLU A 134 13.15 -1.43 11.22
CA GLU A 134 12.87 -0.29 10.36
C GLU A 134 12.13 -0.68 9.09
N LEU A 135 12.41 -1.84 8.51
CA LEU A 135 11.62 -2.34 7.38
C LEU A 135 10.16 -2.57 7.75
N SER A 136 9.92 -3.25 8.86
CA SER A 136 8.56 -3.46 9.35
C SER A 136 7.85 -2.14 9.67
N ALA A 137 8.57 -1.10 10.09
CA ALA A 137 8.00 0.24 10.29
C ALA A 137 7.70 0.96 8.96
N LEU A 138 8.58 0.86 7.96
CA LEU A 138 8.40 1.46 6.64
C LEU A 138 7.20 0.89 5.86
N ASN A 139 6.85 -0.37 6.12
CA ASN A 139 5.69 -1.03 5.52
C ASN A 139 4.35 -0.66 6.19
N GLN A 140 4.36 0.09 7.30
CA GLN A 140 3.14 0.57 7.94
C GLN A 140 2.58 1.80 7.23
N ARG A 141 1.26 1.96 7.31
CA ARG A 141 0.60 3.18 6.83
C ARG A 141 1.10 4.38 7.64
N ALA A 142 1.71 5.34 6.95
CA ALA A 142 2.19 6.56 7.58
C ALA A 142 1.04 7.34 8.24
N SER A 143 1.31 7.87 9.44
CA SER A 143 0.41 8.82 10.10
C SER A 143 0.37 10.15 9.34
N VAL A 144 -0.72 10.89 9.49
CA VAL A 144 -0.82 12.24 8.91
C VAL A 144 -0.08 13.23 9.79
N PHE A 145 0.96 13.86 9.25
CA PHE A 145 1.75 14.88 9.94
C PHE A 145 1.41 16.27 9.37
N LEU A 146 1.09 17.21 10.25
CA LEU A 146 0.79 18.59 9.89
C LEU A 146 1.85 19.54 10.44
N ARG A 147 2.33 20.47 9.61
CA ARG A 147 3.18 21.58 10.04
C ARG A 147 2.34 22.84 10.21
N VAL A 148 2.16 23.28 11.45
CA VAL A 148 1.45 24.53 11.78
C VAL A 148 2.26 25.74 11.30
N ASN A 149 1.61 26.65 10.57
CA ASN A 149 2.20 27.93 10.19
C ASN A 149 2.14 28.90 11.40
N THR A 150 3.27 29.05 12.08
CA THR A 150 3.38 29.85 13.31
C THR A 150 3.27 31.36 13.10
N LEU A 151 3.23 31.84 11.85
CA LEU A 151 2.93 33.25 11.55
C LEU A 151 1.43 33.57 11.65
N ARG A 152 0.56 32.54 11.66
CA ARG A 152 -0.90 32.70 11.62
C ARG A 152 -1.61 32.17 12.87
N THR A 153 -1.05 31.19 13.56
CA THR A 153 -1.65 30.55 14.75
C THR A 153 -0.59 29.79 15.53
N THR A 154 -0.92 29.34 16.73
CA THR A 154 -0.06 28.49 17.54
C THR A 154 -0.42 27.00 17.41
N ARG A 155 0.49 26.11 17.84
CA ARG A 155 0.23 24.66 17.83
C ARG A 155 -0.96 24.25 18.71
N PRO A 156 -1.11 24.76 19.95
CA PRO A 156 -2.28 24.46 20.79
C PRO A 156 -3.60 24.88 20.13
N GLU A 157 -3.67 26.10 19.61
CA GLU A 157 -4.87 26.62 18.91
C GLU A 157 -5.23 25.76 17.68
N ALA A 158 -4.23 25.34 16.89
CA ALA A 158 -4.46 24.46 15.75
C ALA A 158 -5.00 23.09 16.17
N ILE A 159 -4.56 22.54 17.31
CA ILE A 159 -5.07 21.29 17.86
C ILE A 159 -6.53 21.46 18.32
N GLU A 160 -6.83 22.52 19.06
CA GLU A 160 -8.20 22.82 19.50
C GLU A 160 -9.15 23.01 18.31
N TRP A 161 -8.69 23.70 17.26
CA TRP A 161 -9.44 23.86 16.02
C TRP A 161 -9.75 22.51 15.38
N LEU A 162 -8.78 21.60 15.25
CA LEU A 162 -9.01 20.24 14.72
C LEU A 162 -9.99 19.45 15.59
N VAL A 163 -9.88 19.55 16.91
CA VAL A 163 -10.78 18.88 17.86
C VAL A 163 -12.22 19.36 17.69
N SER A 164 -12.45 20.63 17.35
CA SER A 164 -13.80 21.15 17.05
C SER A 164 -14.46 20.47 15.83
N PHE A 165 -13.67 19.85 14.94
CA PHE A 165 -14.13 19.02 13.83
C PHE A 165 -14.09 17.51 14.14
N GLN A 166 -13.95 17.14 15.41
CA GLN A 166 -13.81 15.75 15.86
C GLN A 166 -12.57 15.05 15.28
N ILE A 167 -11.53 15.81 14.95
CA ILE A 167 -10.23 15.29 14.49
C ILE A 167 -9.27 15.29 15.68
N ALA A 168 -8.95 14.10 16.19
CA ALA A 168 -7.96 13.96 17.25
C ALA A 168 -6.56 14.31 16.71
N ALA A 169 -5.86 15.22 17.39
CA ALA A 169 -4.50 15.62 17.05
C ALA A 169 -3.65 15.71 18.31
N THR A 170 -2.43 15.20 18.24
CA THR A 170 -1.47 15.26 19.35
C THR A 170 -0.21 15.97 18.89
N ARG A 171 0.37 16.78 19.77
CA ARG A 171 1.68 17.37 19.52
C ARG A 171 2.74 16.28 19.55
N LEU A 172 3.50 16.18 18.48
CA LEU A 172 4.71 15.36 18.48
C LEU A 172 5.79 16.08 19.28
N GLN A 173 6.33 15.40 20.30
CA GLN A 173 7.60 15.82 20.88
C GLN A 173 8.66 15.64 19.79
N GLY A 174 9.37 16.72 19.48
CA GLY A 174 10.33 16.71 18.37
C GLY A 174 11.34 15.58 18.57
N CYS A 175 11.67 14.89 17.48
CA CYS A 175 12.92 14.15 17.42
C CYS A 175 14.02 15.18 17.72
N ARG A 176 14.87 14.94 18.73
CA ARG A 176 16.06 15.78 18.92
C ARG A 176 16.86 15.66 17.63
N MET A 177 16.80 16.68 16.78
CA MET A 177 17.75 16.80 15.68
C MET A 177 19.13 16.82 16.34
N ARG A 178 19.88 15.74 16.15
CA ARG A 178 21.28 15.67 16.55
C ARG A 178 22.09 16.60 15.66
#